data_AF-A0A8H2VCL0-F1
#
_entry.id   AF-A0A8H2VCL0-F1
#
_cell.length_a   1.000
_cell.length_b   1.000
_cell.length_c   1.000
_cell.angle_alpha   90.00
_cell.angle_beta   90.00
_cell.angle_gamma   90.00
#
_symmetry.space_group_name_H-M   'P 1'
#
loop_
_entity.id
_entity.type
_entity.pdbx_description
1 polymer ?
#
loop_
_entity_poly.entity_id
_entity_poly.type
_entity_poly.pdbx_seq_one_letter_code
_entity_poly.pdbx_strand_id
1 'polypeptide(L)'
;MSRAELFQDGNVSPRREVVDDLIVPEFEYVEVNNVEDSSNNDGSYPGAEQDQTADDRFEFFPLFTTEGLTKVDLNEHVADLEPVIQERPRSYYYTSYDDIEKNRFEEAGITYDQLLEMSRTPYNRYKEHVLDINKHNSTIEKQHLKEKKAKKRKPGKNQRLARNQAKLNIEKREELRKQLKKKFRKRGGKKNKKKEKLNPLLHAGATSTEIIKV
;
A
#
# COMPACT_ATOMS: atom_id res chain seq x y z
N MET A 1 -15.96 -36.91 16.89
CA MET A 1 -14.92 -35.99 17.41
C MET A 1 -15.60 -34.70 17.78
N SER A 2 -15.60 -34.36 19.06
CA SER A 2 -16.29 -33.17 19.57
C SER A 2 -15.34 -31.95 19.52
N ARG A 3 -15.89 -30.73 19.36
CA ARG A 3 -15.12 -29.47 19.30
C ARG A 3 -14.19 -29.25 20.50
N ALA A 4 -14.48 -29.89 21.63
CA ALA A 4 -13.67 -29.83 22.84
C ALA A 4 -12.35 -30.63 22.73
N GLU A 5 -12.28 -31.63 21.85
CA GLU A 5 -11.09 -32.49 21.67
C GLU A 5 -10.01 -31.82 20.80
N LEU A 6 -10.31 -30.68 20.16
CA LEU A 6 -9.36 -30.01 19.26
C LEU A 6 -8.36 -29.09 19.99
N PHE A 7 -8.59 -28.80 21.27
CA PHE A 7 -7.85 -27.78 22.02
C PHE A 7 -7.04 -28.30 23.21
N GLN A 8 -6.95 -29.62 23.39
CA GLN A 8 -6.14 -30.24 24.43
C GLN A 8 -5.06 -31.11 23.79
N ASP A 9 -3.96 -30.47 23.41
CA ASP A 9 -2.59 -30.87 23.80
C ASP A 9 -1.55 -30.24 22.88
N GLY A 10 -0.64 -29.49 23.48
CA GLY A 10 0.51 -28.93 22.78
C GLY A 10 1.16 -27.78 23.51
N ASN A 11 1.81 -28.08 24.65
CA ASN A 11 2.79 -27.19 25.28
C ASN A 11 3.92 -26.90 24.28
N VAL A 12 3.77 -25.86 23.47
CA VAL A 12 4.84 -25.31 22.62
C VAL A 12 5.33 -24.05 23.31
N SER A 13 6.57 -24.08 23.80
CA SER A 13 7.22 -22.89 24.38
C SER A 13 7.14 -21.70 23.41
N PRO A 14 6.85 -20.48 23.89
CA PRO A 14 6.81 -19.33 23.01
C PRO A 14 8.22 -19.03 22.50
N ARG A 15 8.42 -19.25 21.20
CA ARG A 15 9.57 -18.77 20.45
C ARG A 15 9.53 -17.24 20.53
N ARG A 16 10.56 -16.62 21.12
CA ARG A 16 10.72 -15.16 21.10
C ARG A 16 10.88 -14.71 19.65
N GLU A 17 9.80 -14.23 19.06
CA GLU A 17 9.84 -13.45 17.84
C GLU A 17 10.16 -12.01 18.22
N VAL A 18 11.23 -11.49 17.62
CA VAL A 18 11.51 -10.05 17.63
C VAL A 18 10.48 -9.45 16.68
N VAL A 19 9.41 -8.91 17.25
CA VAL A 19 8.41 -8.15 16.50
C VAL A 19 9.03 -6.78 16.23
N ASP A 20 9.52 -6.60 15.01
CA ASP A 20 9.69 -5.27 14.43
C ASP A 20 8.33 -4.56 14.44
N ASP A 21 8.33 -3.27 14.77
CA ASP A 21 7.17 -2.41 14.94
C ASP A 21 6.18 -2.52 13.76
N LEU A 22 5.17 -3.39 13.90
CA LEU A 22 4.02 -3.44 13.02
C LEU A 22 3.13 -2.24 13.33
N ILE A 23 3.19 -1.25 12.44
CA ILE A 23 2.23 -0.13 12.41
C ILE A 23 0.87 -0.73 12.04
N VAL A 24 0.02 -0.92 13.05
CA VAL A 24 -1.39 -1.25 12.88
C VAL A 24 -2.14 0.06 12.67
N PRO A 25 -2.75 0.30 11.50
CA PRO A 25 -3.61 1.46 11.31
C PRO A 25 -4.87 1.30 12.17
N GLU A 26 -5.19 2.32 12.98
CA GLU A 26 -6.48 2.42 13.65
C GLU A 26 -7.54 2.76 12.60
N PHE A 27 -8.47 1.84 12.35
CA PHE A 27 -9.65 2.11 11.54
C PHE A 27 -10.80 2.55 12.44
N GLU A 28 -11.38 3.70 12.13
CA GLU A 28 -12.64 4.17 12.69
C GLU A 28 -13.79 3.50 11.91
N TYR A 29 -14.59 2.69 12.60
CA TYR A 29 -15.74 2.04 12.00
C TYR A 29 -16.94 2.98 12.07
N VAL A 30 -17.40 3.44 10.91
CA VAL A 30 -18.68 4.15 10.77
C VAL A 30 -19.78 3.11 10.60
N GLU A 31 -20.63 2.96 11.61
CA GLU A 31 -21.86 2.17 11.51
C GLU A 31 -22.85 2.90 10.60
N VAL A 32 -23.04 2.37 9.40
CA VAL A 32 -24.06 2.84 8.47
C VAL A 32 -25.34 2.07 8.78
N ASN A 33 -26.32 2.73 9.37
CA ASN A 33 -27.66 2.17 9.52
C ASN A 33 -28.26 1.98 8.13
N ASN A 34 -28.44 0.72 7.72
CA ASN A 34 -29.23 0.39 6.54
C ASN A 34 -30.69 0.80 6.83
N VAL A 35 -31.11 1.92 6.26
CA VAL A 35 -32.53 2.26 6.18
C VAL A 35 -33.14 1.26 5.21
N GLU A 36 -33.94 0.35 5.74
CA GLU A 36 -34.71 -0.60 4.97
C GLU A 36 -35.64 0.17 4.01
N ASP A 37 -35.37 0.05 2.71
CA ASP A 37 -36.28 0.45 1.64
C ASP A 37 -37.53 -0.43 1.70
N SER A 38 -38.53 0.03 2.44
CA SER A 38 -39.89 -0.51 2.39
C SER A 38 -40.69 0.26 1.34
N SER A 39 -40.67 -0.25 0.11
CA SER A 39 -41.62 0.15 -0.93
C SER A 39 -43.02 -0.34 -0.57
N ASN A 40 -43.83 0.52 0.05
CA ASN A 40 -45.29 0.35 0.12
C ASN A 40 -45.93 1.61 -0.46
N ASN A 41 -46.30 1.52 -1.73
CA ASN A 41 -47.03 2.52 -2.47
C ASN A 41 -48.52 2.21 -2.29
N ASP A 42 -49.16 2.81 -1.29
CA ASP A 42 -50.62 2.70 -1.09
C ASP A 42 -51.21 4.12 -1.04
N GLY A 43 -51.46 4.66 -2.24
CA GLY A 43 -52.10 5.96 -2.42
C GLY A 43 -53.60 5.86 -2.25
N SER A 44 -54.07 6.06 -1.01
CA SER A 44 -55.49 6.28 -0.70
C SER A 44 -55.71 7.76 -0.34
N TYR A 45 -56.25 8.53 -1.27
CA TYR A 45 -56.84 9.84 -1.00
C TYR A 45 -58.34 9.68 -0.70
N PRO A 46 -58.86 10.17 0.44
CA PRO A 46 -60.29 10.31 0.65
C PRO A 46 -60.77 11.73 0.28
N GLY A 47 -62.01 11.81 -0.22
CA GLY A 47 -62.83 13.01 -0.09
C GLY A 47 -62.94 13.90 -1.33
N ALA A 48 -63.87 13.55 -2.22
CA ALA A 48 -64.50 14.52 -3.11
C ALA A 48 -65.65 15.19 -2.34
N GLU A 49 -65.50 16.45 -1.96
CA GLU A 49 -66.62 17.33 -1.63
C GLU A 49 -67.07 18.06 -2.90
N GLN A 50 -68.39 18.12 -3.05
CA GLN A 50 -69.10 18.72 -4.17
C GLN A 50 -69.10 20.24 -4.05
N ASP A 51 -68.83 20.93 -5.16
CA ASP A 51 -69.41 22.24 -5.41
C ASP A 51 -70.18 22.20 -6.73
N GLN A 52 -71.45 22.60 -6.65
CA GLN A 52 -72.37 22.72 -7.76
C GLN A 52 -72.15 24.04 -8.52
N THR A 53 -72.69 24.06 -9.74
CA THR A 53 -73.02 25.22 -10.58
C THR A 53 -71.92 25.73 -11.51
N ALA A 54 -72.01 25.33 -12.78
CA ALA A 54 -72.06 26.23 -13.93
C ALA A 54 -72.25 25.42 -15.22
N ASP A 55 -73.38 25.69 -15.87
CA ASP A 55 -73.51 25.87 -17.31
C ASP A 55 -73.41 24.64 -18.24
N ASP A 56 -74.59 24.13 -18.62
CA ASP A 56 -75.13 24.16 -19.99
C ASP A 56 -74.11 24.32 -21.14
N ARG A 57 -73.17 23.38 -21.26
CA ARG A 57 -72.30 23.25 -22.44
C ARG A 57 -71.74 21.86 -22.69
N PHE A 58 -72.35 20.84 -22.09
CA PHE A 58 -71.93 19.44 -22.26
C PHE A 58 -72.87 18.65 -23.19
N GLU A 59 -73.42 19.29 -24.22
CA GLU A 59 -74.14 18.64 -25.33
C GLU A 59 -73.24 18.46 -26.57
N PHE A 60 -71.95 18.13 -26.37
CA PHE A 60 -71.02 17.93 -27.47
C PHE A 60 -70.31 16.57 -27.38
N PHE A 61 -71.07 15.50 -27.22
CA PHE A 61 -70.61 14.17 -27.61
C PHE A 61 -71.80 13.36 -28.13
N PRO A 62 -71.81 12.98 -29.43
CA PRO A 62 -72.88 12.17 -30.02
C PRO A 62 -72.96 10.75 -29.43
N LEU A 63 -72.08 10.37 -28.50
CA LEU A 63 -72.15 9.13 -27.74
C LEU A 63 -73.13 9.17 -26.56
N PHE A 64 -73.56 10.35 -26.12
CA PHE A 64 -74.39 10.52 -24.90
C PHE A 64 -75.78 11.08 -25.17
N THR A 65 -76.20 11.23 -26.43
CA THR A 65 -77.60 11.56 -26.78
C THR A 65 -78.50 10.39 -26.37
N THR A 66 -79.38 10.61 -25.39
CA THR A 66 -80.25 9.59 -24.78
C THR A 66 -81.41 9.11 -25.67
N GLU A 67 -81.51 9.61 -26.90
CA GLU A 67 -82.51 9.18 -27.88
C GLU A 67 -82.01 7.94 -28.64
N GLY A 68 -82.21 6.76 -28.05
CA GLY A 68 -81.85 5.48 -28.67
C GLY A 68 -80.99 4.57 -27.80
N LEU A 69 -81.15 4.63 -26.48
CA LEU A 69 -80.48 3.72 -25.56
C LEU A 69 -80.94 2.28 -25.80
N THR A 70 -80.19 1.55 -26.62
CA THR A 70 -80.36 0.10 -26.79
C THR A 70 -79.85 -0.55 -25.52
N LYS A 71 -80.77 -1.10 -24.73
CA LYS A 71 -80.44 -1.90 -23.55
C LYS A 71 -79.83 -3.21 -24.03
N VAL A 72 -78.49 -3.27 -24.08
CA VAL A 72 -77.75 -4.50 -24.37
C VAL A 72 -77.69 -5.29 -23.07
N ASP A 73 -78.47 -6.36 -22.97
CA ASP A 73 -78.35 -7.31 -21.88
C ASP A 73 -77.07 -8.14 -22.10
N LEU A 74 -76.05 -7.89 -21.29
CA LEU A 74 -74.73 -8.55 -21.35
C LEU A 74 -74.77 -10.01 -20.86
N ASN A 75 -75.94 -10.56 -20.53
CA ASN A 75 -76.07 -11.81 -19.79
C ASN A 75 -76.22 -13.06 -20.66
N GLU A 76 -76.52 -12.96 -21.96
CA GLU A 76 -76.91 -14.13 -22.77
C GLU A 76 -75.78 -14.88 -23.48
N HIS A 77 -74.56 -14.32 -23.58
CA HIS A 77 -73.50 -14.95 -24.39
C HIS A 77 -72.16 -15.17 -23.66
N VAL A 78 -72.07 -14.94 -22.35
CA VAL A 78 -70.82 -15.19 -21.60
C VAL A 78 -70.55 -16.70 -21.43
N ALA A 79 -71.60 -17.53 -21.45
CA ALA A 79 -71.46 -18.98 -21.27
C ALA A 79 -70.89 -19.71 -22.50
N ASP A 80 -71.00 -19.13 -23.70
CA ASP A 80 -70.54 -19.73 -24.96
C ASP A 80 -69.14 -19.24 -25.38
N LEU A 81 -68.55 -18.29 -24.63
CA LEU A 81 -67.22 -17.76 -24.89
C LEU A 81 -66.20 -18.52 -24.04
N GLU A 82 -65.54 -19.52 -24.64
CA GLU A 82 -64.37 -20.13 -24.01
C GLU A 82 -63.30 -19.04 -23.77
N PRO A 83 -62.72 -18.96 -22.55
CA PRO A 83 -61.67 -17.99 -22.27
C PRO A 83 -60.46 -18.30 -23.15
N VAL A 84 -60.12 -17.39 -24.06
CA VAL A 84 -58.90 -17.49 -24.87
C VAL A 84 -57.71 -17.18 -23.97
N ILE A 85 -57.13 -18.22 -23.36
CA ILE A 85 -55.90 -18.10 -22.56
C ILE A 85 -54.73 -17.96 -23.54
N GLN A 86 -54.21 -16.75 -23.68
CA GLN A 86 -53.00 -16.49 -24.46
C GLN A 86 -51.76 -16.86 -23.65
N GLU A 87 -51.29 -18.10 -23.80
CA GLU A 87 -50.01 -18.51 -23.23
C GLU A 87 -48.83 -18.02 -24.07
N ARG A 88 -47.79 -17.52 -23.40
CA ARG A 88 -46.55 -17.10 -24.06
C ARG A 88 -45.70 -18.33 -24.38
N PRO A 89 -45.04 -18.39 -25.54
CA PRO A 89 -44.18 -19.51 -25.89
C PRO A 89 -42.98 -19.59 -24.93
N ARG A 90 -42.52 -20.82 -24.62
CA ARG A 90 -41.37 -21.06 -23.73
C ARG A 90 -40.10 -20.34 -24.15
N SER A 91 -39.89 -20.13 -25.45
CA SER A 91 -38.75 -19.41 -26.02
C SER A 91 -38.66 -17.95 -25.55
N TYR A 92 -39.77 -17.38 -25.06
CA TYR A 92 -39.77 -16.04 -24.47
C TYR A 92 -39.00 -15.97 -23.14
N TYR A 93 -38.96 -17.08 -22.40
CA TYR A 93 -38.31 -17.15 -21.07
C TYR A 93 -37.00 -17.95 -21.08
N TYR A 94 -36.88 -18.92 -21.97
CA TYR A 94 -35.77 -19.87 -21.98
C TYR A 94 -35.15 -19.99 -23.37
N THR A 95 -33.82 -19.97 -23.41
CA THR A 95 -33.06 -20.37 -24.59
C THR A 95 -32.92 -21.89 -24.61
N SER A 96 -33.38 -22.52 -25.68
CA SER A 96 -33.12 -23.93 -25.95
C SER A 96 -31.94 -24.03 -26.90
N TYR A 97 -30.91 -24.76 -26.49
CA TYR A 97 -29.74 -25.01 -27.32
C TYR A 97 -29.82 -26.37 -27.97
N ASP A 98 -29.56 -26.40 -29.27
CA ASP A 98 -29.41 -27.65 -30.03
C ASP A 98 -28.11 -28.34 -29.64
N ASP A 99 -28.02 -29.65 -29.87
CA ASP A 99 -26.82 -30.42 -29.52
C ASP A 99 -25.57 -29.94 -30.29
N ILE A 100 -25.76 -29.38 -31.49
CA ILE A 100 -24.68 -28.74 -32.25
C ILE A 100 -24.13 -27.51 -31.51
N GLU A 101 -24.99 -26.72 -30.87
CA GLU A 101 -24.58 -25.52 -30.13
C GLU A 101 -23.88 -25.89 -28.83
N LYS A 102 -24.35 -26.93 -28.15
CA LYS A 102 -23.66 -27.49 -26.98
C LYS A 102 -22.25 -27.95 -27.32
N ASN A 103 -22.08 -28.67 -28.42
CA ASN A 103 -20.76 -29.09 -28.89
C ASN A 103 -19.84 -27.89 -29.17
N ARG A 104 -20.36 -26.81 -29.76
CA ARG A 104 -19.58 -25.58 -29.96
C ARG A 104 -19.15 -24.92 -28.66
N PHE A 105 -19.99 -24.97 -27.62
CA PHE A 105 -19.62 -24.47 -26.30
C PHE A 105 -18.53 -25.32 -25.65
N GLU A 106 -18.59 -26.64 -25.81
CA GLU A 106 -17.54 -27.55 -25.34
C GLU A 106 -16.22 -27.31 -26.07
N GLU A 107 -16.25 -27.14 -27.39
CA GLU A 107 -15.07 -26.82 -28.21
C GLU A 107 -14.48 -25.44 -27.89
N ALA A 108 -15.31 -24.46 -27.53
CA ALA A 108 -14.86 -23.13 -27.12
C ALA A 108 -14.29 -23.12 -25.69
N GLY A 109 -14.63 -24.12 -24.88
CA GLY A 109 -14.14 -24.27 -23.51
C GLY A 109 -12.67 -24.68 -23.47
N ILE A 110 -11.91 -24.09 -22.56
CA ILE A 110 -10.53 -24.52 -22.29
C ILE A 110 -10.59 -25.69 -21.30
N THR A 111 -10.02 -26.83 -21.70
CA THR A 111 -9.91 -27.98 -20.80
C THR A 111 -8.74 -27.83 -19.83
N TYR A 112 -8.82 -28.53 -18.70
CA TYR A 112 -7.77 -28.54 -17.68
C TYR A 112 -6.40 -28.93 -18.25
N ASP A 113 -6.35 -29.95 -19.11
CA ASP A 113 -5.10 -30.42 -19.70
C ASP A 113 -4.48 -29.37 -20.62
N GLN A 114 -5.30 -28.68 -21.41
CA GLN A 114 -4.85 -27.55 -22.26
C GLN A 114 -4.26 -26.42 -21.40
N LEU A 115 -4.93 -26.08 -20.28
CA LEU A 115 -4.42 -25.06 -19.35
C LEU A 115 -3.08 -25.49 -18.73
N LEU A 116 -2.95 -26.76 -18.34
CA LEU A 116 -1.72 -27.29 -17.77
C LEU A 116 -0.58 -27.28 -18.80
N GLU A 117 -0.85 -27.63 -20.05
CA GLU A 117 0.12 -27.57 -21.14
C GLU A 117 0.55 -26.12 -21.42
N MET A 118 -0.39 -25.18 -21.48
CA MET A 118 -0.10 -23.75 -21.61
C MET A 118 0.76 -23.24 -20.45
N SER A 119 0.51 -23.71 -19.22
CA SER A 119 1.30 -23.30 -18.04
C SER A 119 2.75 -23.80 -18.08
N ARG A 120 3.00 -24.93 -18.74
CA ARG A 120 4.36 -25.47 -18.90
C ARG A 120 5.19 -24.66 -19.88
N THR A 121 4.55 -24.00 -20.84
CA THR A 121 5.26 -23.11 -21.76
C THR A 121 5.66 -21.83 -21.02
N PRO A 122 6.96 -21.58 -20.81
CA PRO A 122 7.38 -20.39 -20.09
C PRO A 122 7.07 -19.15 -20.93
N TYR A 123 6.27 -18.24 -20.39
CA TYR A 123 6.03 -16.94 -21.01
C TYR A 123 7.34 -16.16 -21.09
N ASN A 124 7.89 -16.03 -22.32
CA ASN A 124 9.18 -15.38 -22.56
C ASN A 124 9.25 -13.94 -22.02
N ARG A 125 8.12 -13.24 -21.91
CA ARG A 125 8.03 -11.87 -21.38
C ARG A 125 8.58 -11.73 -19.96
N TYR A 126 8.45 -12.76 -19.12
CA TYR A 126 8.82 -12.68 -17.70
C TYR A 126 10.02 -13.55 -17.34
N LYS A 127 10.58 -14.29 -18.31
CA LYS A 127 11.67 -15.25 -18.08
C LYS A 127 12.90 -14.63 -17.42
N GLU A 128 13.21 -13.38 -17.72
CA GLU A 128 14.34 -12.65 -17.15
C GLU A 128 14.07 -12.11 -15.74
N HIS A 129 12.80 -11.97 -15.37
CA HIS A 129 12.36 -11.44 -14.07
C HIS A 129 12.06 -12.55 -13.04
N VAL A 130 12.09 -13.82 -13.46
CA VAL A 130 11.97 -14.95 -12.52
C VAL A 130 13.31 -15.15 -11.81
N LEU A 131 13.35 -14.80 -10.54
CA LEU A 131 14.49 -15.08 -9.66
C LEU A 131 14.46 -16.54 -9.21
N ASP A 132 15.49 -17.30 -9.59
CA ASP A 132 15.77 -18.58 -8.96
C ASP A 132 16.31 -18.34 -7.54
N ILE A 133 15.46 -18.59 -6.55
CA ILE A 133 15.74 -18.38 -5.12
C ILE A 133 16.98 -19.16 -4.69
N ASN A 134 17.16 -20.38 -5.19
CA ASN A 134 18.29 -21.24 -4.80
C ASN A 134 19.61 -20.67 -5.31
N LYS A 135 19.62 -20.23 -6.58
CA LYS A 135 20.78 -19.57 -7.18
C LYS A 135 21.12 -18.28 -6.44
N HIS A 136 20.11 -17.46 -6.13
CA HIS A 136 20.27 -16.21 -5.42
C HIS A 136 20.87 -16.42 -4.02
N ASN A 137 20.30 -17.35 -3.23
CA ASN A 137 20.78 -17.67 -1.90
C ASN A 137 22.24 -18.18 -1.92
N SER A 138 22.59 -19.05 -2.86
CA SER A 138 23.98 -19.53 -3.03
C SER A 138 24.96 -18.39 -3.35
N THR A 139 24.54 -17.37 -4.10
CA THR A 139 25.40 -16.20 -4.35
C THR A 139 25.62 -15.36 -3.09
N ILE A 140 24.57 -15.14 -2.30
CA ILE A 140 24.64 -14.41 -1.03
C ILE A 140 25.55 -15.15 -0.04
N GLU A 141 25.38 -16.46 0.12
CA GLU A 141 26.20 -17.27 1.02
C GLU A 141 27.69 -17.21 0.65
N LYS A 142 28.01 -17.30 -0.64
CA LYS A 142 29.39 -17.15 -1.14
C LYS A 142 29.97 -15.78 -0.82
N GLN A 143 29.18 -14.71 -0.95
CA GLN A 143 29.62 -13.36 -0.60
C GLN A 143 29.90 -13.25 0.90
N HIS A 144 28.97 -13.69 1.76
CA HIS A 144 29.19 -13.71 3.21
C HIS A 144 30.42 -14.54 3.61
N LEU A 145 30.67 -15.67 2.97
CA LEU A 145 31.85 -16.49 3.22
C LEU A 145 33.14 -15.72 2.85
N LYS A 146 33.16 -15.05 1.69
CA LYS A 146 34.30 -14.22 1.26
C LYS A 146 34.55 -13.07 2.23
N GLU A 147 33.52 -12.39 2.69
CA GLU A 147 33.62 -11.31 3.69
C GLU A 147 34.16 -11.82 5.02
N LYS A 148 33.63 -12.94 5.53
CA LYS A 148 34.12 -13.58 6.76
C LYS A 148 35.61 -13.92 6.64
N LYS A 149 36.05 -14.46 5.50
CA LYS A 149 37.48 -14.74 5.22
C LYS A 149 38.31 -13.45 5.14
N ALA A 150 37.81 -12.41 4.48
CA ALA A 150 38.50 -11.13 4.36
C ALA A 150 38.68 -10.44 5.72
N LYS A 151 37.65 -10.45 6.59
CA LYS A 151 37.70 -9.92 7.96
C LYS A 151 38.71 -10.65 8.84
N LYS A 152 38.84 -11.97 8.70
CA LYS A 152 39.82 -12.79 9.44
C LYS A 152 41.26 -12.62 8.91
N ARG A 153 41.43 -12.18 7.66
CA ARG A 153 42.75 -12.06 7.04
C ARG A 153 43.50 -10.86 7.64
N LYS A 154 44.74 -11.11 8.08
CA LYS A 154 45.62 -10.02 8.53
C LYS A 154 45.95 -9.08 7.36
N PRO A 155 45.97 -7.75 7.59
CA PRO A 155 46.42 -6.80 6.58
C PRO A 155 47.88 -7.08 6.19
N GLY A 156 48.22 -6.84 4.93
CA GLY A 156 49.56 -7.08 4.40
C GLY A 156 50.64 -6.22 5.11
N LYS A 157 51.91 -6.61 4.99
CA LYS A 157 53.05 -5.92 5.65
C LYS A 157 53.05 -4.41 5.35
N ASN A 158 52.94 -4.04 4.08
CA ASN A 158 52.93 -2.62 3.68
C ASN A 158 51.71 -1.87 4.23
N GLN A 159 50.53 -2.50 4.22
CA GLN A 159 49.32 -1.92 4.78
C GLN A 159 49.43 -1.70 6.30
N ARG A 160 50.08 -2.63 7.02
CA ARG A 160 50.37 -2.48 8.45
C ARG A 160 51.31 -1.31 8.72
N LEU A 161 52.41 -1.20 7.98
CA LEU A 161 53.35 -0.10 8.11
C LEU A 161 52.69 1.25 7.80
N ALA A 162 51.90 1.33 6.73
CA ALA A 162 51.16 2.54 6.38
C ALA A 162 50.16 2.95 7.48
N ARG A 163 49.42 1.99 8.07
CA ARG A 163 48.53 2.27 9.21
C ARG A 163 49.29 2.78 10.44
N ASN A 164 50.46 2.22 10.73
CA ASN A 164 51.29 2.67 11.85
C ASN A 164 51.84 4.07 11.60
N GLN A 165 52.35 4.37 10.40
CA GLN A 165 52.81 5.70 10.04
C GLN A 165 51.68 6.73 10.09
N ALA A 166 50.48 6.37 9.62
CA ALA A 166 49.31 7.25 9.69
C ALA A 166 48.96 7.61 11.15
N LYS A 167 48.97 6.62 12.07
CA LYS A 167 48.76 6.86 13.51
C LYS A 167 49.81 7.82 14.10
N LEU A 168 51.09 7.56 13.84
CA LEU A 168 52.19 8.42 14.29
C LEU A 168 52.06 9.86 13.76
N ASN A 169 51.63 10.01 12.50
CA ASN A 169 51.43 11.34 11.91
C ASN A 169 50.24 12.08 12.53
N ILE A 170 49.16 11.37 12.87
CA ILE A 170 48.01 11.96 13.58
C ILE A 170 48.43 12.44 14.97
N GLU A 171 49.15 11.61 15.73
CA GLU A 171 49.66 11.96 17.06
C GLU A 171 50.57 13.19 17.02
N LYS A 172 51.54 13.22 16.08
CA LYS A 172 52.41 14.39 15.86
C LYS A 172 51.61 15.65 15.53
N ARG A 173 50.59 15.53 14.69
CA ARG A 173 49.73 16.67 14.33
C ARG A 173 48.95 17.19 15.54
N GLU A 174 48.42 16.30 16.37
CA GLU A 174 47.73 16.69 17.60
C GLU A 174 48.67 17.34 18.62
N GLU A 175 49.88 16.83 18.78
CA GLU A 175 50.90 17.42 19.65
C GLU A 175 51.28 18.83 19.18
N LEU A 176 51.55 19.00 17.89
CA LEU A 176 51.81 20.32 17.30
C LEU A 176 50.63 21.27 17.51
N ARG A 177 49.38 20.80 17.30
CA ARG A 177 48.18 21.59 17.55
C ARG A 177 48.07 22.00 19.02
N LYS A 178 48.37 21.10 19.97
CA LYS A 178 48.41 21.39 21.41
C LYS A 178 49.50 22.41 21.73
N GLN A 179 50.70 22.26 21.19
CA GLN A 179 51.81 23.20 21.38
C GLN A 179 51.49 24.58 20.81
N LEU A 180 50.94 24.66 19.59
CA LEU A 180 50.47 25.91 18.99
C LEU A 180 49.36 26.54 19.83
N LYS A 181 48.36 25.76 20.27
CA LYS A 181 47.31 26.26 21.17
C LYS A 181 47.85 26.73 22.52
N LYS A 182 48.94 26.15 23.04
CA LYS A 182 49.62 26.63 24.26
C LYS A 182 50.40 27.93 24.01
N LYS A 183 51.17 28.00 22.92
CA LYS A 183 51.96 29.18 22.52
C LYS A 183 51.07 30.38 22.17
N PHE A 184 49.99 30.11 21.44
CA PHE A 184 49.01 31.10 20.97
C PHE A 184 47.72 31.10 21.79
N ARG A 185 47.69 30.41 22.95
CA ARG A 185 46.67 30.68 23.96
C ARG A 185 46.92 32.12 24.35
N LYS A 186 46.05 33.02 23.89
CA LYS A 186 45.95 34.35 24.48
C LYS A 186 45.77 34.06 25.96
N ARG A 187 46.81 34.28 26.77
CA ARG A 187 46.63 34.37 28.21
C ARG A 187 45.57 35.45 28.35
N GLY A 188 44.34 35.09 28.74
CA GLY A 188 43.40 36.08 29.22
C GLY A 188 44.15 36.85 30.30
N GLY A 189 44.46 38.12 30.04
CA GLY A 189 45.31 38.93 30.91
C GLY A 189 46.77 39.09 30.48
N LYS A 190 47.04 39.59 29.28
CA LYS A 190 48.27 40.38 29.04
C LYS A 190 48.11 41.43 27.93
N LYS A 191 47.04 42.22 28.00
CA LYS A 191 46.98 43.51 27.29
C LYS A 191 47.89 44.57 27.96
N ASN A 192 48.41 44.30 29.17
CA ASN A 192 49.14 45.30 30.00
C ASN A 192 50.52 44.89 30.55
N LYS A 193 51.27 43.87 30.05
CA LYS A 193 52.73 43.99 30.27
C LYS A 193 53.26 44.90 29.18
N LYS A 194 53.57 46.12 29.59
CA LYS A 194 54.47 47.02 28.86
C LYS A 194 55.63 46.14 28.38
N LYS A 195 55.82 46.06 27.07
CA LYS A 195 57.11 45.60 26.56
C LYS A 195 58.09 46.60 27.15
N GLU A 196 59.08 46.13 27.90
CA GLU A 196 60.23 46.98 28.22
C GLU A 196 60.67 47.54 26.87
N LYS A 197 60.65 48.87 26.73
CA LYS A 197 61.16 49.51 25.52
C LYS A 197 62.58 48.99 25.39
N LEU A 198 62.86 48.21 24.34
CA LEU A 198 64.23 47.81 24.02
C LEU A 198 65.01 49.12 23.95
N ASN A 199 65.87 49.37 24.94
CA ASN A 199 66.77 50.49 24.90
C ASN A 199 68.02 49.98 24.18
N PRO A 200 68.23 50.30 22.90
CA PRO A 200 69.31 49.73 22.10
C PRO A 200 70.70 50.11 22.62
N LEU A 201 70.79 51.04 23.57
CA LEU A 201 72.04 51.54 24.15
C LEU A 201 72.47 50.83 25.44
N LEU A 202 71.66 49.92 25.99
CA LEU A 202 71.95 49.25 27.28
C LEU A 202 73.26 48.43 27.28
N HIS A 203 73.72 48.01 26.10
CA HIS A 203 74.96 47.24 25.94
C HIS A 203 76.03 47.97 25.12
N ALA A 204 75.81 49.23 24.72
CA ALA A 204 76.72 49.96 23.83
C ALA A 204 78.06 50.37 24.48
N GLY A 205 78.23 50.12 25.79
CA GLY A 205 79.47 50.41 26.52
C GLY A 205 79.99 49.25 27.37
N ALA A 206 79.42 48.05 27.25
CA ALA A 206 79.91 46.88 27.99
C ALA A 206 81.14 46.33 27.27
N THR A 207 82.33 46.81 27.63
CA THR A 207 83.60 46.25 27.16
C THR A 207 83.76 44.84 27.72
N SER A 208 83.97 43.87 26.82
CA SER A 208 84.29 42.49 27.17
C SER A 208 85.64 42.46 27.88
N THR A 209 85.62 42.41 29.21
CA THR A 209 86.80 42.00 29.97
C THR A 209 87.00 40.51 29.73
N GLU A 210 87.90 40.21 28.80
CA GLU A 210 88.34 38.86 28.50
C GLU A 210 88.92 38.22 29.76
N ILE A 211 88.24 37.19 30.25
CA ILE A 211 88.76 36.28 31.25
C ILE A 211 89.78 35.38 30.52
N ILE A 212 91.04 35.81 30.51
CA ILE A 212 92.16 34.91 30.22
C ILE A 212 92.28 33.98 31.43
N LYS A 213 91.81 32.74 31.29
CA LYS A 213 92.16 31.65 32.20
C LYS A 213 93.39 30.93 31.63
N VAL A 214 94.50 31.05 32.36
CA VAL A 214 95.68 30.18 32.29
C VAL A 214 95.33 28.82 32.91
#